data_AF-A0A6S6M356-F1
#
_entry.id   AF-A0A6S6M356-F1
#
_cell.length_a   1.000
_cell.length_b   1.000
_cell.length_c   1.000
_cell.angle_alpha   90.00
_cell.angle_beta   90.00
_cell.angle_gamma   90.00
#
_symmetry.space_group_name_H-M   'P 1'
#
loop_
_entity.id
_entity.type
_entity.pdbx_description
1 polymer ?
#
loop_
_entity_poly.entity_id
_entity_poly.type
_entity_poly.pdbx_seq_one_letter_code
_entity_poly.pdbx_strand_id
1 'polypeptide(L)'
;MPQSNANPRRSLRSCDYACQFTCHDSAVHRMGAGWKIVLGMVLSFLAAGVRAPGMLALLVAATLIYYFAARLTLGDLWRDIRLFAFQAALVIPLYCLLEGPAKGLWPGVRISSQIILFYLPGAVFLRTTRTVDAMKGLRRVVPYRLSFLVFVSIRFVPLFLRELEEIMVAQQLRGARLAPRQLADPRNWPDLFHCLLLPLMVRALRMADEVSRSAEARAFGLKRERTFLDTSRLHEPLPPEPAAPLVPAGSAAGEHEPYRRKIA
;
A
#
# COMPACT_ATOMS: atom_id res chain seq x y z
N MET A 1 28.84 -38.19 7.30
CA MET A 1 28.49 -37.09 6.38
C MET A 1 27.34 -36.32 7.02
N PRO A 2 27.51 -35.03 7.37
CA PRO A 2 26.50 -34.28 8.11
C PRO A 2 25.34 -33.90 7.17
N GLN A 3 24.12 -34.11 7.65
CA GLN A 3 22.88 -33.80 6.94
C GLN A 3 22.70 -32.27 6.85
N SER A 4 22.71 -31.76 5.62
CA SER A 4 22.38 -30.38 5.29
C SER A 4 20.88 -30.16 5.49
N ASN A 5 20.51 -29.59 6.64
CA ASN A 5 19.16 -29.12 6.93
C ASN A 5 18.85 -27.85 6.11
N ALA A 6 18.70 -28.00 4.80
CA ALA A 6 18.17 -26.95 3.93
C ALA A 6 16.64 -26.94 4.05
N ASN A 7 16.13 -26.14 4.99
CA ASN A 7 14.71 -25.85 5.14
C ASN A 7 14.17 -25.19 3.85
N PRO A 8 13.31 -25.87 3.04
CA PRO A 8 12.87 -25.36 1.74
C PRO A 8 11.88 -24.18 1.85
N ARG A 9 11.49 -23.77 3.07
CA ARG A 9 10.54 -22.67 3.30
C ARG A 9 11.17 -21.27 3.31
N ARG A 10 12.49 -21.14 3.17
CA ARG A 10 13.20 -19.85 3.31
C ARG A 10 13.36 -19.04 2.01
N SER A 11 13.23 -19.66 0.83
CA SER A 11 13.62 -18.99 -0.43
C SER A 11 12.55 -18.11 -1.08
N LEU A 12 11.27 -18.23 -0.70
CA LEU A 12 10.18 -17.44 -1.30
C LEU A 12 9.86 -16.13 -0.56
N ARG A 13 10.51 -15.85 0.58
CA ARG A 13 10.29 -14.62 1.36
C ARG A 13 11.36 -13.55 1.21
N SER A 14 12.46 -13.82 0.53
CA SER A 14 13.55 -12.84 0.33
C SER A 14 13.61 -12.30 -1.10
N CYS A 15 12.46 -12.12 -1.76
CA CYS A 15 12.42 -11.11 -2.80
C CYS A 15 12.51 -9.76 -2.10
N ASP A 16 13.72 -9.23 -1.98
CA ASP A 16 14.01 -7.85 -1.60
C ASP A 16 13.38 -6.93 -2.67
N TYR A 17 12.09 -6.64 -2.51
CA TYR A 17 11.39 -5.73 -3.41
C TYR A 17 11.94 -4.31 -3.22
N ALA A 18 12.14 -3.60 -4.33
CA ALA A 18 12.29 -2.15 -4.28
C ALA A 18 11.05 -1.56 -3.61
N CYS A 19 11.25 -0.62 -2.67
CA CYS A 19 10.18 0.03 -1.90
C CYS A 19 9.41 -0.84 -0.88
N GLN A 20 10.06 -1.79 -0.20
CA GLN A 20 9.47 -2.43 0.97
C GLN A 20 9.29 -1.42 2.13
N PHE A 21 8.12 -1.48 2.79
CA PHE A 21 7.84 -0.64 3.95
C PHE A 21 8.81 -0.94 5.10
N THR A 22 9.43 0.11 5.65
CA THR A 22 10.35 0.02 6.81
C THR A 22 9.79 0.80 8.00
N CYS A 23 9.69 0.12 9.15
CA CYS A 23 9.33 0.75 10.42
C CYS A 23 10.57 1.41 11.03
N HIS A 24 10.66 2.73 10.95
CA HIS A 24 11.61 3.53 11.72
C HIS A 24 10.89 4.67 12.42
N ASP A 25 11.39 5.06 13.60
CA ASP A 25 10.93 6.27 14.28
C ASP A 25 11.67 7.48 13.70
N SER A 26 11.04 8.15 12.73
CA SER A 26 11.53 9.41 12.17
C SER A 26 10.44 10.49 12.14
N ALA A 27 10.86 11.76 12.07
CA ALA A 27 9.96 12.91 11.94
C ALA A 27 9.01 12.76 10.74
N VAL A 28 9.51 12.21 9.63
CA VAL A 28 8.68 11.91 8.45
C VAL A 28 7.69 10.80 8.77
N HIS A 29 8.05 9.72 9.48
CA HIS A 29 7.11 8.66 9.84
C HIS A 29 5.94 9.14 10.69
N ARG A 30 6.18 10.10 11.61
CA ARG A 30 5.16 10.74 12.46
C ARG A 30 4.22 11.66 11.69
N MET A 31 4.62 12.09 10.49
CA MET A 31 3.83 12.96 9.64
C MET A 31 2.63 12.21 9.07
N GLY A 32 1.44 12.83 9.10
CA GLY A 32 0.23 12.23 8.57
C GLY A 32 0.37 11.85 7.09
N ALA A 33 -0.15 10.69 6.70
CA ALA A 33 -0.02 10.14 5.34
C ALA A 33 -0.46 11.14 4.25
N GLY A 34 -1.49 11.95 4.52
CA GLY A 34 -1.95 12.99 3.58
C GLY A 34 -0.88 14.05 3.27
N TRP A 35 -0.15 14.53 4.28
CA TRP A 35 0.87 15.56 4.06
C TRP A 35 2.09 15.02 3.31
N LYS A 36 2.44 13.74 3.52
CA LYS A 36 3.47 13.06 2.71
C LYS A 36 3.10 12.98 1.23
N ILE A 37 1.83 12.66 0.94
CA ILE A 37 1.33 12.59 -0.46
C ILE A 37 1.40 13.97 -1.10
N VAL A 38 0.90 15.00 -0.41
CA VAL A 38 0.93 16.37 -0.93
C VAL A 38 2.37 16.82 -1.16
N LEU A 39 3.26 16.64 -0.18
CA LEU A 39 4.67 16.99 -0.32
C LEU A 39 5.35 16.24 -1.47
N GLY A 40 5.10 14.93 -1.59
CA GLY A 40 5.63 14.13 -2.70
C GLY A 40 5.12 14.61 -4.05
N MET A 41 3.81 14.86 -4.16
CA MET A 41 3.17 15.33 -5.39
C MET A 41 3.67 16.71 -5.81
N VAL A 42 3.87 17.62 -4.86
CA VAL A 42 4.46 18.94 -5.10
C VAL A 42 5.90 18.80 -5.60
N LEU A 43 6.74 18.00 -4.93
CA LEU A 43 8.13 17.78 -5.37
C LEU A 43 8.20 17.15 -6.77
N SER A 44 7.36 16.16 -7.05
CA SER A 44 7.28 15.53 -8.37
C SER A 44 6.77 16.49 -9.45
N PHE A 45 5.81 17.37 -9.13
CA PHE A 45 5.32 18.39 -10.06
C PHE A 45 6.39 19.45 -10.34
N LEU A 46 7.11 19.92 -9.32
CA LEU A 46 8.24 20.83 -9.49
C LEU A 46 9.35 20.19 -10.34
N ALA A 47 9.63 18.89 -10.16
CA ALA A 47 10.61 18.18 -10.98
C ALA A 47 10.28 18.26 -12.48
N ALA A 48 9.01 18.20 -12.86
CA ALA A 48 8.60 18.29 -14.26
C ALA A 48 8.79 19.70 -14.88
N GLY A 49 8.63 20.76 -14.09
CA GLY A 49 8.66 22.15 -14.56
C GLY A 49 10.04 22.80 -14.63
N VAL A 50 11.04 22.23 -13.93
CA VAL A 50 12.35 22.86 -13.79
C VAL A 50 13.21 22.69 -15.04
N ARG A 51 13.64 23.82 -15.62
CA ARG A 51 14.54 23.86 -16.79
C ARG A 51 15.92 24.44 -16.48
N ALA A 52 16.03 25.26 -15.44
CA ALA A 52 17.26 25.95 -15.06
C ALA A 52 18.20 25.05 -14.22
N PRO A 53 19.52 25.07 -14.46
CA PRO A 53 20.51 24.27 -13.73
C PRO A 53 20.48 24.50 -12.21
N GLY A 54 20.42 25.77 -11.78
CA GLY A 54 20.45 26.11 -10.35
C GLY A 54 19.21 25.61 -9.61
N MET A 55 18.04 25.69 -10.24
CA MET A 55 16.78 25.23 -9.65
C MET A 55 16.71 23.69 -9.61
N LEU A 56 17.36 23.01 -10.56
CA LEU A 56 17.50 21.55 -10.54
C LEU A 56 18.39 21.10 -9.37
N ALA A 57 19.53 21.76 -9.15
CA ALA A 57 20.40 21.48 -8.01
C ALA A 57 19.68 21.70 -6.67
N LEU A 58 18.89 22.77 -6.54
CA LEU A 58 18.08 23.02 -5.36
C LEU A 58 17.02 21.93 -5.14
N LEU A 59 16.39 21.44 -6.20
CA LEU A 59 15.40 20.36 -6.10
C LEU A 59 16.03 19.01 -5.72
N VAL A 60 17.24 18.73 -6.21
CA VAL A 60 18.05 17.58 -5.75
C VAL A 60 18.34 17.71 -4.26
N ALA A 61 18.79 18.87 -3.80
CA ALA A 61 19.03 19.09 -2.38
C ALA A 61 17.75 18.90 -1.54
N ALA A 62 16.62 19.45 -1.98
CA ALA A 62 15.34 19.32 -1.27
C ALA A 62 14.84 17.88 -1.17
N THR A 63 14.96 17.11 -2.27
CA THR A 63 14.56 15.68 -2.28
C THR A 63 15.50 14.80 -1.46
N LEU A 64 16.79 15.10 -1.44
CA LEU A 64 17.75 14.44 -0.55
C LEU A 64 17.47 14.76 0.91
N ILE A 65 17.18 16.02 1.26
CA ILE A 65 16.78 16.40 2.63
C ILE A 65 15.51 15.64 3.03
N TYR A 66 14.52 15.55 2.15
CA TYR A 66 13.31 14.75 2.40
C TYR A 66 13.63 13.25 2.63
N TYR A 67 14.55 12.68 1.83
CA TYR A 67 15.01 11.30 1.99
C TYR A 67 15.75 11.07 3.33
N PHE A 68 16.68 11.95 3.69
CA PHE A 68 17.42 11.86 4.95
C PHE A 68 16.52 12.12 6.17
N ALA A 69 15.56 13.04 6.07
CA ALA A 69 14.55 13.25 7.09
C ALA A 69 13.68 12.01 7.30
N ALA A 70 13.54 11.14 6.30
CA ALA A 70 12.88 9.84 6.44
C ALA A 70 13.75 8.75 7.11
N ARG A 71 15.02 9.05 7.43
CA ARG A 71 16.00 8.11 8.01
C ARG A 71 16.06 6.77 7.27
N LEU A 72 16.01 6.84 5.94
CA LEU A 72 16.14 5.66 5.09
C LEU A 72 17.61 5.25 4.95
N THR A 73 17.90 3.95 4.92
CA THR A 73 19.26 3.41 4.84
C THR A 73 19.90 3.76 3.49
N LEU A 74 21.22 4.00 3.44
CA LEU A 74 21.92 4.21 2.16
C LEU A 74 21.85 2.97 1.24
N GLY A 75 21.74 1.77 1.82
CA GLY A 75 21.52 0.53 1.06
C GLY A 75 20.17 0.50 0.33
N ASP A 76 19.14 1.13 0.90
CA ASP A 76 17.83 1.27 0.27
C ASP A 76 17.89 2.25 -0.92
N LEU A 77 18.60 3.37 -0.72
CA LEU A 77 18.83 4.37 -1.77
C LEU A 77 19.57 3.77 -2.95
N TRP A 78 20.60 2.95 -2.69
CA TRP A 78 21.34 2.27 -3.75
C TRP A 78 20.46 1.30 -4.54
N ARG A 79 19.58 0.54 -3.87
CA ARG A 79 18.64 -0.35 -4.57
C ARG A 79 17.68 0.44 -5.48
N ASP A 80 17.19 1.57 -5.00
CA ASP A 80 16.27 2.42 -5.76
C ASP A 80 17.02 3.10 -6.93
N ILE A 81 18.19 3.70 -6.69
CA ILE A 81 19.02 4.37 -7.70
C ILE A 81 19.55 3.40 -8.75
N ARG A 82 19.90 2.15 -8.41
CA ARG A 82 20.51 1.21 -9.38
C ARG A 82 19.63 0.97 -10.61
N LEU A 83 18.31 0.92 -10.44
CA LEU A 83 17.37 0.80 -11.57
C LEU A 83 17.40 2.05 -12.46
N PHE A 84 17.50 3.25 -11.87
CA PHE A 84 17.60 4.50 -12.63
C PHE A 84 19.00 4.79 -13.17
N ALA A 85 20.05 4.24 -12.57
CA ALA A 85 21.41 4.33 -13.07
C ALA A 85 21.51 3.62 -14.42
N PHE A 86 20.83 2.48 -14.59
CA PHE A 86 20.70 1.83 -15.89
C PHE A 86 19.99 2.74 -16.91
N GLN A 87 18.92 3.41 -16.50
CA GLN A 87 18.22 4.37 -17.35
C GLN A 87 19.09 5.59 -17.70
N ALA A 88 19.86 6.14 -16.77
CA ALA A 88 20.79 7.23 -17.04
C ALA A 88 21.92 6.81 -18.00
N ALA A 89 22.43 5.59 -17.84
CA ALA A 89 23.41 4.98 -18.73
C ALA A 89 22.87 4.75 -20.15
N LEU A 90 21.55 4.67 -20.33
CA LEU A 90 20.91 4.59 -21.64
C LEU A 90 20.61 5.98 -22.23
N VAL A 91 20.08 6.90 -21.42
CA VAL A 91 19.62 8.23 -21.88
C VAL A 91 20.79 9.16 -22.21
N ILE A 92 21.85 9.18 -21.39
CA ILE A 92 22.98 10.11 -21.59
C ILE A 92 23.72 9.82 -22.91
N PRO A 93 24.14 8.57 -23.22
CA PRO A 93 24.80 8.28 -24.49
C PRO A 93 23.90 8.50 -25.70
N LEU A 94 22.60 8.21 -25.58
CA LEU A 94 21.63 8.45 -26.66
C LEU A 94 21.58 9.93 -27.06
N TYR A 95 21.51 10.84 -26.07
CA TYR A 95 21.54 12.28 -26.34
C TYR A 95 22.89 12.75 -26.88
N CYS A 96 24.00 12.20 -26.38
CA CYS A 96 25.33 12.48 -26.93
C CYS A 96 25.48 12.02 -28.38
N LEU A 97 24.83 10.92 -28.78
CA LEU A 97 24.86 10.42 -30.16
C LEU A 97 23.96 11.25 -31.09
N LEU A 98 22.83 11.74 -30.60
CA LEU A 98 21.85 12.47 -31.40
C LEU A 98 22.25 13.94 -31.66
N GLU A 99 22.73 14.64 -30.63
CA GLU A 99 23.06 16.08 -30.71
C GLU A 99 24.58 16.37 -30.73
N GLY A 100 25.40 15.32 -30.62
CA GLY A 100 26.85 15.39 -30.46
C GLY A 100 27.29 15.51 -28.99
N PRO A 101 28.52 15.08 -28.65
CA PRO A 101 28.97 14.93 -27.27
C PRO A 101 29.02 16.25 -26.48
N ALA A 102 29.34 17.37 -27.15
CA ALA A 102 29.44 18.67 -26.50
C ALA A 102 28.08 19.31 -26.17
N LYS A 103 27.02 18.99 -26.94
CA LYS A 103 25.68 19.60 -26.79
C LYS A 103 24.68 18.66 -26.10
N GLY A 104 24.80 17.35 -26.32
CA GLY A 104 23.89 16.35 -25.78
C GLY A 104 24.11 15.95 -24.32
N LEU A 105 25.31 16.22 -23.75
CA LEU A 105 25.64 15.82 -22.38
C LEU A 105 24.70 16.48 -21.35
N TRP A 106 24.51 17.80 -21.46
CA TRP A 106 23.69 18.56 -20.51
C TRP A 106 22.20 18.18 -20.55
N PRO A 107 21.54 18.12 -21.73
CA PRO A 107 20.18 17.58 -21.84
C PRO A 107 20.05 16.16 -21.31
N GLY A 108 21.00 15.26 -21.60
CA GLY A 108 20.98 13.88 -21.13
C GLY A 108 21.03 13.75 -19.61
N VAL A 109 21.93 14.49 -18.95
CA VAL A 109 22.05 14.54 -17.48
C VAL A 109 20.80 15.17 -16.87
N ARG A 110 20.27 16.23 -17.47
CA ARG A 110 19.05 16.90 -17.01
C ARG A 110 17.84 15.96 -17.04
N ILE A 111 17.56 15.31 -18.16
CA ILE A 111 16.40 14.40 -18.26
C ILE A 111 16.58 13.20 -17.33
N SER A 112 17.79 12.66 -17.22
CA SER A 112 18.06 11.51 -16.35
C SER A 112 17.84 11.86 -14.87
N SER A 113 18.36 12.99 -14.41
CA SER A 113 18.13 13.48 -13.05
C SER A 113 16.67 13.82 -12.80
N GLN A 114 15.96 14.36 -13.79
CA GLN A 114 14.53 14.68 -13.69
C GLN A 114 13.66 13.43 -13.47
N ILE A 115 13.95 12.32 -14.14
CA ILE A 115 13.26 11.04 -13.94
C ILE A 115 13.46 10.54 -12.51
N ILE A 116 14.70 10.60 -12.00
CA ILE A 116 15.03 10.21 -10.62
C ILE A 116 14.26 11.09 -9.62
N LEU A 117 14.27 12.41 -9.81
CA LEU A 117 13.60 13.37 -8.93
C LEU A 117 12.08 13.21 -8.92
N PHE A 118 11.48 12.83 -10.05
CA PHE A 118 10.06 12.54 -10.11
C PHE A 118 9.69 11.29 -9.29
N TYR A 119 10.53 10.25 -9.33
CA TYR A 119 10.29 8.97 -8.68
C TYR A 119 10.59 8.97 -7.17
N LEU A 120 11.69 9.60 -6.76
CA LEU A 120 12.23 9.50 -5.39
C LEU A 120 11.21 9.84 -4.28
N PRO A 121 10.38 10.90 -4.39
CA PRO A 121 9.36 11.21 -3.38
C PRO A 121 8.30 10.12 -3.24
N GLY A 122 7.95 9.45 -4.35
CA GLY A 122 7.03 8.31 -4.36
C GLY A 122 7.64 7.08 -3.68
N ALA A 123 8.92 6.80 -3.91
CA ALA A 123 9.63 5.72 -3.24
C ALA A 123 9.70 5.94 -1.71
N VAL A 124 10.01 7.16 -1.28
CA VAL A 124 9.98 7.55 0.15
C VAL A 124 8.58 7.35 0.72
N PHE A 125 7.53 7.76 0.00
CA PHE A 125 6.15 7.57 0.44
C PHE A 125 5.81 6.09 0.65
N LEU A 126 6.15 5.22 -0.31
CA LEU A 126 5.86 3.79 -0.26
C LEU A 126 6.63 3.07 0.87
N ARG A 127 7.88 3.49 1.13
CA ARG A 127 8.71 2.95 2.21
C ARG A 127 8.30 3.42 3.61
N THR A 128 7.78 4.65 3.74
CA THR A 128 7.47 5.28 5.04
C THR A 128 5.99 5.24 5.43
N THR A 129 5.11 4.75 4.55
CA THR A 129 3.66 4.75 4.79
C THR A 129 3.11 3.34 4.66
N ARG A 130 2.44 2.86 5.71
CA ARG A 130 1.70 1.59 5.65
C ARG A 130 0.52 1.75 4.71
N THR A 131 0.18 0.69 3.97
CA THR A 131 -0.98 0.68 3.08
C THR A 131 -2.26 1.10 3.79
N VAL A 132 -2.44 0.70 5.05
CA VAL A 132 -3.59 1.09 5.89
C VAL A 132 -3.64 2.60 6.13
N ASP A 133 -2.50 3.24 6.37
CA ASP A 133 -2.43 4.69 6.61
C ASP A 133 -2.57 5.49 5.32
N ALA A 134 -2.07 4.97 4.19
CA ALA A 134 -2.35 5.52 2.87
C ALA A 134 -3.87 5.49 2.56
N MET A 135 -4.55 4.39 2.90
CA MET A 135 -6.00 4.28 2.73
C MET A 135 -6.78 5.25 3.62
N LYS A 136 -6.32 5.56 4.84
CA LYS A 136 -6.90 6.62 5.68
C LYS A 136 -6.81 7.99 5.00
N GLY A 137 -5.72 8.27 4.28
CA GLY A 137 -5.56 9.49 3.49
C GLY A 137 -6.52 9.56 2.30
N LEU A 138 -6.59 8.47 1.52
CA LEU A 138 -7.46 8.36 0.34
C LEU A 138 -8.94 8.61 0.67
N ARG A 139 -9.35 8.19 1.86
CA ARG A 139 -10.71 8.34 2.37
C ARG A 139 -11.21 9.77 2.55
N ARG A 140 -10.31 10.75 2.63
CA ARG A 140 -10.71 12.18 2.67
C ARG A 140 -11.07 12.72 1.29
N VAL A 141 -10.58 12.08 0.24
CA VAL A 141 -10.74 12.53 -1.16
C VAL A 141 -11.82 11.72 -1.88
N VAL A 142 -11.94 10.44 -1.54
CA VAL A 142 -12.80 9.48 -2.23
C VAL A 142 -14.06 9.19 -1.40
N PRO A 143 -15.24 9.04 -2.04
CA PRO A 143 -16.48 8.63 -1.35
C PRO A 143 -16.31 7.37 -0.51
N TYR A 144 -16.98 7.35 0.65
CA TYR A 144 -16.87 6.28 1.64
C TYR A 144 -17.05 4.87 1.05
N ARG A 145 -18.01 4.67 0.13
CA ARG A 145 -18.28 3.37 -0.52
C ARG A 145 -17.08 2.89 -1.34
N LEU A 146 -16.45 3.79 -2.09
CA LEU A 146 -15.27 3.49 -2.89
C LEU A 146 -14.04 3.25 -2.01
N SER A 147 -13.84 4.03 -0.94
CA SER A 147 -12.75 3.78 0.01
C SER A 147 -12.88 2.43 0.71
N PHE A 148 -14.11 2.02 1.04
CA PHE A 148 -14.38 0.70 1.58
C PHE A 148 -14.04 -0.40 0.59
N LEU A 149 -14.48 -0.26 -0.67
CA LEU A 149 -14.18 -1.22 -1.74
C LEU A 149 -12.66 -1.42 -1.88
N VAL A 150 -11.91 -0.33 -2.04
CA VAL A 150 -10.44 -0.40 -2.20
C VAL A 150 -9.78 -1.06 -0.99
N PHE A 151 -10.20 -0.71 0.24
CA PHE A 151 -9.65 -1.30 1.46
C PHE A 151 -9.90 -2.82 1.53
N VAL A 152 -11.13 -3.24 1.19
CA VAL A 152 -11.51 -4.66 1.16
C VAL A 152 -10.73 -5.41 0.07
N SER A 153 -10.60 -4.84 -1.13
CA SER A 153 -9.81 -5.43 -2.22
C SER A 153 -8.36 -5.67 -1.81
N ILE A 154 -7.68 -4.67 -1.25
CA ILE A 154 -6.28 -4.79 -0.78
C ILE A 154 -6.16 -5.88 0.29
N ARG A 155 -7.13 -5.98 1.20
CA ARG A 155 -7.15 -7.02 2.23
C ARG A 155 -7.34 -8.42 1.67
N PHE A 156 -8.05 -8.57 0.54
CA PHE A 156 -8.26 -9.87 -0.10
C PHE A 156 -7.13 -10.32 -1.00
N VAL A 157 -6.26 -9.42 -1.50
CA VAL A 157 -5.05 -9.81 -2.24
C VAL A 157 -4.25 -10.93 -1.55
N PRO A 158 -3.82 -10.82 -0.27
CA PRO A 158 -3.07 -11.88 0.38
C PRO A 158 -3.87 -13.17 0.60
N LEU A 159 -5.20 -13.09 0.68
CA LEU A 159 -6.07 -14.26 0.76
C LEU A 159 -6.10 -14.99 -0.58
N PHE A 160 -6.36 -14.27 -1.67
CA PHE A 160 -6.40 -14.83 -3.02
C PHE A 160 -5.06 -15.42 -3.44
N LEU A 161 -3.93 -14.85 -3.02
CA LEU A 161 -2.62 -15.42 -3.29
C LEU A 161 -2.44 -16.81 -2.64
N ARG A 162 -3.00 -17.02 -1.44
CA ARG A 162 -2.98 -18.34 -0.77
C ARG A 162 -3.92 -19.32 -1.46
N GLU A 163 -5.14 -18.89 -1.77
CA GLU A 163 -6.10 -19.74 -2.50
C GLU A 163 -5.57 -20.12 -3.89
N LEU A 164 -4.91 -19.19 -4.58
CA LEU A 164 -4.22 -19.44 -5.85
C LEU A 164 -3.14 -20.51 -5.69
N GLU A 165 -2.30 -20.42 -4.65
CA GLU A 165 -1.26 -21.41 -4.37
C GLU A 165 -1.86 -22.79 -4.08
N GLU A 166 -2.92 -22.86 -3.27
CA GLU A 166 -3.63 -24.10 -2.96
C GLU A 166 -4.25 -24.75 -4.19
N ILE A 167 -4.95 -23.97 -5.02
CA ILE A 167 -5.54 -24.45 -6.28
C ILE A 167 -4.44 -24.91 -7.24
N MET A 168 -3.36 -24.13 -7.36
CA MET A 168 -2.24 -24.46 -8.24
C MET A 168 -1.61 -25.80 -7.85
N VAL A 169 -1.30 -26.02 -6.57
CA VAL A 169 -0.74 -27.28 -6.08
C VAL A 169 -1.72 -28.44 -6.31
N ALA A 170 -3.01 -28.26 -6.02
CA ALA A 170 -4.02 -29.30 -6.21
C ALA A 170 -4.17 -29.71 -7.69
N GLN A 171 -4.09 -28.76 -8.61
CA GLN A 171 -4.20 -29.05 -10.05
C GLN A 171 -2.92 -29.64 -10.63
N GLN A 172 -1.75 -29.26 -10.11
CA GLN A 172 -0.49 -29.92 -10.45
C GLN A 172 -0.51 -31.41 -10.07
N LEU A 173 -1.09 -31.77 -8.92
CA LEU A 173 -1.30 -33.17 -8.52
C LEU A 173 -2.25 -33.93 -9.47
N ARG A 174 -3.17 -33.23 -10.13
CA ARG A 174 -4.07 -33.78 -11.15
C ARG A 174 -3.45 -33.86 -12.54
N GLY A 175 -2.17 -33.49 -12.68
CA GLY A 175 -1.44 -33.52 -13.94
C GLY A 175 -1.54 -32.26 -14.78
N ALA A 176 -2.14 -31.18 -14.27
CA ALA A 176 -2.18 -29.90 -14.98
C ALA A 176 -0.76 -29.31 -15.10
N ARG A 177 -0.40 -28.83 -16.29
CA ARG A 177 0.93 -28.30 -16.61
C ARG A 177 1.08 -26.85 -16.15
N LEU A 178 1.06 -26.65 -14.83
CA LEU A 178 1.07 -25.33 -14.19
C LEU A 178 2.44 -24.93 -13.61
N ALA A 179 3.53 -25.58 -14.00
CA ALA A 179 4.86 -25.18 -13.56
C ALA A 179 5.31 -23.88 -14.26
N PRO A 180 6.15 -23.02 -13.64
CA PRO A 180 6.59 -21.76 -14.23
C PRO A 180 7.22 -21.91 -15.63
N ARG A 181 7.96 -23.01 -15.85
CA ARG A 181 8.56 -23.33 -17.16
C ARG A 181 7.53 -23.77 -18.20
N GLN A 182 6.41 -24.37 -17.76
CA GLN A 182 5.35 -24.85 -18.65
C GLN A 182 4.39 -23.72 -19.05
N LEU A 183 4.17 -22.74 -18.16
CA LEU A 183 3.38 -21.53 -18.47
C LEU A 183 4.03 -20.63 -19.53
N ALA A 184 5.34 -20.77 -19.76
CA ALA A 184 6.04 -20.04 -20.81
C ALA A 184 5.63 -20.50 -22.23
N ASP A 185 5.10 -21.71 -22.39
CA ASP A 185 4.55 -22.19 -23.66
C ASP A 185 3.07 -21.77 -23.78
N PRO A 186 2.70 -20.99 -24.81
CA PRO A 186 1.31 -20.60 -25.07
C PRO A 186 0.35 -21.78 -25.19
N ARG A 187 0.84 -22.98 -25.55
CA ARG A 187 0.02 -24.19 -25.68
C ARG A 187 -0.59 -24.65 -24.35
N ASN A 188 -0.03 -24.24 -23.22
CA ASN A 188 -0.48 -24.62 -21.87
C ASN A 188 -1.45 -23.59 -21.25
N TRP A 189 -1.77 -22.52 -21.96
CA TRP A 189 -2.72 -21.49 -21.48
C TRP A 189 -4.16 -21.98 -21.29
N PRO A 190 -4.69 -22.94 -22.09
CA PRO A 190 -5.99 -23.54 -21.81
C PRO A 190 -6.03 -24.19 -20.42
N ASP A 191 -4.98 -24.91 -20.03
CA ASP A 191 -4.88 -25.54 -18.71
C ASP A 191 -4.83 -24.48 -17.60
N LEU A 192 -4.10 -23.37 -17.82
CA LEU A 192 -4.09 -22.23 -16.90
C LEU A 192 -5.50 -21.66 -16.68
N PHE A 193 -6.25 -21.46 -17.76
CA PHE A 193 -7.58 -20.89 -17.67
C PHE A 193 -8.57 -21.82 -16.95
N HIS A 194 -8.63 -23.09 -17.37
CA HIS A 194 -9.62 -24.04 -16.86
C HIS A 194 -9.27 -24.55 -15.46
N CYS A 195 -8.00 -24.82 -15.17
CA CYS A 195 -7.58 -25.41 -13.90
C CYS A 195 -7.34 -24.36 -12.81
N LEU A 196 -6.90 -23.14 -13.15
CA LEU A 196 -6.54 -22.12 -12.17
C LEU A 196 -7.50 -20.92 -12.16
N LEU A 197 -7.69 -20.27 -13.31
CA LEU A 197 -8.43 -19.01 -13.37
C LEU A 197 -9.92 -19.21 -13.10
N LEU A 198 -10.55 -20.21 -13.72
CA LEU A 198 -11.98 -20.46 -13.58
C LEU A 198 -12.37 -20.80 -12.12
N PRO A 199 -11.69 -21.72 -11.39
CA PRO A 199 -11.98 -21.97 -9.99
C PRO A 199 -11.76 -20.74 -9.09
N LEU A 200 -10.69 -19.97 -9.34
CA LEU A 200 -10.40 -18.75 -8.59
C LEU A 200 -11.49 -17.69 -8.81
N MET A 201 -11.99 -17.57 -10.04
CA MET A 201 -13.05 -16.61 -10.38
C MET A 201 -14.37 -16.98 -9.70
N VAL A 202 -14.75 -18.26 -9.71
CA VAL A 202 -15.93 -18.75 -8.97
C VAL A 202 -15.79 -18.48 -7.48
N ARG A 203 -14.59 -18.70 -6.91
CA ARG A 203 -14.30 -18.42 -5.51
C ARG A 203 -14.39 -16.92 -5.19
N ALA A 204 -13.88 -16.06 -6.07
CA ALA A 204 -13.96 -14.61 -5.91
C ALA A 204 -15.40 -14.09 -5.94
N LEU A 205 -16.26 -14.64 -6.81
CA LEU A 205 -17.69 -14.29 -6.86
C LEU A 205 -18.40 -14.67 -5.56
N ARG A 206 -18.20 -15.90 -5.06
CA ARG A 206 -18.77 -16.33 -3.78
C ARG A 206 -18.31 -15.46 -2.61
N MET A 207 -17.01 -15.13 -2.59
CA MET A 207 -16.46 -14.23 -1.58
C MET A 207 -17.10 -12.85 -1.66
N ALA A 208 -17.32 -12.31 -2.86
CA ALA A 208 -17.99 -11.02 -3.03
C ALA A 208 -19.43 -11.05 -2.47
N ASP A 209 -20.19 -12.12 -2.74
CA ASP A 209 -21.54 -12.30 -2.20
C ASP A 209 -21.55 -12.40 -0.67
N GLU A 210 -20.65 -13.19 -0.09
CA GLU A 210 -20.49 -13.32 1.36
C GLU A 210 -20.16 -11.97 2.02
N VAL A 211 -19.28 -11.19 1.39
CA VAL A 211 -18.85 -9.87 1.87
C VAL A 211 -19.98 -8.85 1.74
N SER A 212 -20.76 -8.88 0.66
CA SER A 212 -21.92 -8.00 0.49
C SER A 212 -22.97 -8.31 1.55
N ARG A 213 -23.36 -9.57 1.72
CA ARG A 213 -24.33 -9.99 2.74
C ARG A 213 -23.87 -9.64 4.15
N SER A 214 -22.59 -9.84 4.47
CA SER A 214 -22.02 -9.44 5.75
C SER A 214 -22.02 -7.92 5.97
N ALA A 215 -21.77 -7.15 4.91
CA ALA A 215 -21.82 -5.69 4.96
C ALA A 215 -23.26 -5.19 5.16
N GLU A 216 -24.23 -5.74 4.42
CA GLU A 216 -25.65 -5.43 4.53
C GLU A 216 -26.19 -5.75 5.93
N ALA A 217 -25.84 -6.92 6.50
CA ALA A 217 -26.21 -7.30 7.87
C ALA A 217 -25.67 -6.32 8.93
N ARG A 218 -24.59 -5.58 8.62
CA ARG A 218 -24.01 -4.53 9.48
C ARG A 218 -24.52 -3.13 9.13
N ALA A 219 -25.63 -3.04 8.40
CA ALA A 219 -26.23 -1.79 7.92
C ALA A 219 -25.24 -0.91 7.11
N PHE A 220 -24.33 -1.53 6.36
CA PHE A 220 -23.42 -0.79 5.49
C PHE A 220 -24.21 0.01 4.45
N GLY A 221 -23.93 1.31 4.37
CA GLY A 221 -24.58 2.20 3.40
C GLY A 221 -25.92 2.79 3.83
N LEU A 222 -26.40 2.49 5.05
CA LEU A 222 -27.62 3.08 5.62
C LEU A 222 -27.50 4.60 5.81
N LYS A 223 -26.32 5.08 6.22
CA LYS A 223 -26.00 6.51 6.37
C LYS A 223 -25.06 6.98 5.27
N ARG A 224 -25.22 8.26 4.87
CA ARG A 224 -24.35 8.95 3.88
C ARG A 224 -22.91 9.04 4.40
N GLU A 225 -22.77 9.26 5.70
CA GLU A 225 -21.50 9.36 6.41
C GLU A 225 -21.38 8.25 7.46
N ARG A 226 -20.16 7.77 7.68
CA ARG A 226 -19.85 6.77 8.71
C ARG A 226 -18.95 7.41 9.75
N THR A 227 -19.16 7.04 11.01
CA THR A 227 -18.30 7.45 12.12
C THR A 227 -17.08 6.53 12.20
N PHE A 228 -15.91 7.10 12.45
CA PHE A 228 -14.66 6.35 12.54
C PHE A 228 -14.09 6.43 13.93
N LEU A 229 -13.69 5.28 14.44
CA LEU A 229 -12.95 5.21 15.68
C LEU A 229 -11.50 5.63 15.39
N ASP A 230 -11.12 6.78 15.91
CA ASP A 230 -9.73 7.22 15.91
C ASP A 230 -9.04 6.62 17.13
N THR A 231 -8.34 5.51 16.92
CA THR A 231 -7.65 4.79 18.00
C THR A 231 -6.54 5.61 18.65
N SER A 232 -6.07 6.70 18.01
CA SER A 232 -5.07 7.59 18.59
C SER A 232 -5.61 8.38 19.79
N ARG A 233 -6.92 8.65 19.84
CA ARG A 233 -7.57 9.36 20.95
C ARG A 233 -7.91 8.47 22.15
N LEU A 234 -7.88 7.15 21.98
CA LEU A 234 -8.18 6.20 23.06
C LEU A 234 -7.01 6.00 24.03
N HIS A 235 -5.81 6.46 23.67
CA HIS A 235 -4.62 6.39 24.52
C HIS A 235 -4.46 7.63 25.42
N GLU A 236 -5.36 8.61 25.28
CA GLU A 236 -5.43 9.72 26.23
C GLU A 236 -6.12 9.20 27.51
N PRO A 237 -5.51 9.38 28.69
CA PRO A 237 -6.14 9.00 29.95
C PRO A 237 -7.53 9.65 30.02
N LEU A 238 -8.56 8.85 30.30
CA LEU A 238 -9.91 9.39 30.47
C LEU A 238 -9.84 10.53 31.49
N PRO A 239 -10.48 11.69 31.23
CA PRO A 239 -10.65 12.69 32.27
C PRO A 239 -11.32 12.03 33.48
N PRO A 240 -10.93 12.39 34.72
CA PRO A 240 -11.52 11.79 35.91
C PRO A 240 -13.03 11.88 35.82
N GLU A 241 -13.69 10.73 36.00
CA GLU A 241 -15.14 10.62 35.95
C GLU A 241 -15.75 11.69 36.88
N PRO A 242 -16.64 12.58 36.39
CA PRO A 242 -17.30 13.52 37.27
C PRO A 242 -18.05 12.70 38.32
N ALA A 243 -17.77 12.97 39.60
CA ALA A 243 -18.32 12.23 40.72
C ALA A 243 -19.82 12.00 40.50
N ALA A 244 -20.22 10.73 40.46
CA ALA A 244 -21.61 10.35 40.29
C ALA A 244 -22.47 11.20 41.24
N PRO A 245 -23.53 11.88 40.76
CA PRO A 245 -24.38 12.64 41.66
C PRO A 245 -24.91 11.66 42.70
N LEU A 246 -24.65 11.97 43.97
CA LEU A 246 -25.16 11.22 45.11
C LEU A 246 -26.68 11.17 44.97
N VAL A 247 -27.20 10.05 44.48
CA VAL A 247 -28.63 9.78 44.48
C VAL A 247 -29.06 9.82 45.96
N PRO A 248 -29.91 10.76 46.39
CA PRO A 248 -30.32 10.83 47.77
C PRO A 248 -31.03 9.52 48.13
N ALA A 249 -30.53 8.86 49.18
CA ALA A 249 -31.12 7.65 49.74
C ALA A 249 -32.49 8.00 50.35
N GLY A 250 -33.54 8.00 49.54
CA GLY A 250 -34.86 8.41 49.99
C GLY A 250 -35.91 8.52 48.90
N SER A 251 -36.09 7.47 48.09
CA SER A 251 -37.34 7.25 47.34
C SER A 251 -37.41 5.82 46.81
N ALA A 252 -37.28 4.84 47.70
CA ALA A 252 -37.61 3.44 47.41
C ALA A 252 -39.06 3.16 47.85
N ALA A 253 -40.02 3.74 47.15
CA ALA A 253 -41.43 3.35 47.23
C ALA A 253 -42.13 3.78 45.94
N GLY A 254 -42.38 2.83 45.04
CA GLY A 254 -43.10 3.10 43.79
C GLY A 254 -42.86 2.05 42.71
N GLU A 255 -43.60 0.94 42.81
CA GLU A 255 -44.13 0.11 41.71
C GLU A 255 -43.16 -0.44 40.64
N HIS A 256 -42.84 -1.72 40.79
CA HIS A 256 -42.40 -2.58 39.71
C HIS A 256 -43.58 -2.92 38.79
N GLU A 257 -43.67 -2.27 37.62
CA GLU A 257 -44.54 -2.71 36.52
C GLU A 257 -43.69 -3.32 35.39
N PRO A 258 -43.83 -4.61 35.05
CA PRO A 258 -43.00 -5.24 34.03
C PRO A 258 -43.48 -4.88 32.62
N TYR A 259 -42.52 -4.34 31.85
CA TYR A 259 -42.57 -3.97 30.44
C TYR A 259 -43.24 -5.03 29.55
N ARG A 260 -44.53 -4.83 29.24
CA ARG A 260 -45.30 -5.63 28.27
C ARG A 260 -44.96 -5.18 26.84
N ARG A 261 -44.26 -6.05 26.11
CA ARG A 261 -44.12 -6.06 24.63
C ARG A 261 -45.44 -5.67 23.95
N LYS A 262 -45.41 -4.66 23.06
CA LYS A 262 -46.34 -4.56 21.94
C LYS A 262 -45.57 -4.56 20.64
N ILE A 263 -45.78 -5.63 19.89
CA ILE A 263 -45.48 -5.79 18.48
C ILE A 263 -46.67 -5.15 17.75
N ALA A 264 -46.38 -4.28 16.78
CA ALA A 264 -47.25 -3.95 15.66
C ALA A 264 -46.37 -3.94 14.41
#